data_AF-A0A061NTF6-F1
#
_entry.id   AF-A0A061NTF6-F1
#
_cell.length_a   1.000
_cell.length_b   1.000
_cell.length_c   1.000
_cell.angle_alpha   90.00
_cell.angle_beta   90.00
_cell.angle_gamma   90.00
#
_symmetry.space_group_name_H-M   'P 1'
#
loop_
_entity.id
_entity.type
_entity.pdbx_description
1 polymer ?
#
loop_
_entity_poly.entity_id
_entity_poly.type
_entity_poly.pdbx_seq_one_letter_code
_entity_poly.pdbx_strand_id
1 'polypeptide(L)'
;MFISFPIPFLPANFLSLDFSEIPVLLAAILFSPVAGIAVAGVKIALYTLFMGAGDPIGMVTNFMASLAFVLPIAYIYRRFRTTKSLVLGIGVGTVSLTVILSVLNYFIFLPAYVWLVGMDLSSGMMLTMVLGGILPFNLIKGIVVGAVFVPVFLKLYPLLKKQRVGATLKKPTVHEQ
;
A
#
# COMPACT_ATOMS: atom_id res chain seq x y z
N MET A 1 -8.99 -3.58 3.19
CA MET A 1 -9.26 -4.69 4.10
C MET A 1 -9.43 -4.13 5.50
N PHE A 2 -10.69 -4.19 5.97
CA PHE A 2 -11.33 -3.79 7.27
C PHE A 2 -12.47 -2.79 7.12
N ILE A 3 -12.37 -1.80 6.23
CA ILE A 3 -13.46 -0.89 5.88
C ILE A 3 -13.52 -0.82 4.36
N SER A 4 -14.64 -1.14 3.73
CA SER A 4 -14.82 -1.11 2.27
C SER A 4 -15.99 -0.21 1.94
N PHE A 5 -15.78 0.79 1.06
CA PHE A 5 -16.84 1.65 0.55
C PHE A 5 -17.09 1.30 -0.91
N PRO A 6 -18.28 0.79 -1.28
CA PRO A 6 -18.62 0.62 -2.69
C PRO A 6 -18.75 2.00 -3.35
N ILE A 7 -18.06 2.22 -4.47
CA ILE A 7 -18.19 3.46 -5.24
C ILE A 7 -19.43 3.31 -6.15
N PRO A 8 -20.43 4.23 -6.11
CA PRO A 8 -21.76 4.03 -6.71
C PRO A 8 -21.85 3.78 -8.22
N PHE A 9 -20.73 3.80 -8.96
CA PHE A 9 -20.69 3.70 -10.42
C PHE A 9 -19.69 2.67 -10.96
N LEU A 10 -19.02 1.92 -10.09
CA LEU A 10 -18.06 0.89 -10.49
C LEU A 10 -18.63 -0.51 -10.22
N PRO A 11 -18.56 -1.46 -11.16
CA PRO A 11 -18.87 -2.86 -10.90
C PRO A 11 -17.75 -3.44 -10.04
N ALA A 12 -17.78 -3.22 -8.73
CA ALA A 12 -16.57 -3.38 -7.92
C ALA A 12 -16.83 -3.83 -6.48
N ASN A 13 -17.45 -5.01 -6.33
CA ASN A 13 -17.40 -5.73 -5.06
C ASN A 13 -15.96 -6.17 -4.69
N PHE A 14 -15.01 -6.12 -5.63
CA PHE A 14 -13.61 -6.50 -5.45
C PHE A 14 -12.64 -5.31 -5.24
N LEU A 15 -13.06 -4.05 -5.46
CA LEU A 15 -12.21 -2.89 -5.19
C LEU A 15 -12.49 -2.33 -3.80
N SER A 16 -11.51 -2.43 -2.91
CA SER A 16 -11.63 -1.97 -1.54
C SER A 16 -10.50 -1.01 -1.18
N LEU A 17 -10.88 0.17 -0.68
CA LEU A 17 -9.95 1.15 -0.12
C LEU A 17 -9.70 0.81 1.35
N ASP A 18 -8.45 0.89 1.81
CA ASP A 18 -8.15 0.71 3.23
C ASP A 18 -6.87 1.41 3.65
N PHE A 19 -6.73 1.58 4.96
CA PHE A 19 -5.60 2.27 5.58
C PHE A 19 -4.53 1.31 6.08
N SER A 20 -4.57 0.02 5.71
CA SER A 20 -3.53 -0.94 6.07
C SER A 20 -2.17 -0.58 5.45
N GLU A 21 -2.16 0.25 4.40
CA GLU A 21 -0.95 0.79 3.79
C GLU A 21 -0.18 1.74 4.71
N ILE A 22 -0.83 2.34 5.72
CA ILE A 22 -0.16 3.28 6.63
C ILE A 22 0.95 2.56 7.44
N PRO A 23 0.69 1.42 8.12
CA PRO A 23 1.75 0.61 8.73
C PRO A 23 2.86 0.20 7.77
N VAL A 24 2.51 -0.18 6.53
CA VAL A 24 3.46 -0.62 5.50
C VAL A 24 4.39 0.54 5.11
N LEU A 25 3.84 1.74 4.87
CA LEU A 25 4.58 2.97 4.59
C LEU A 25 5.48 3.37 5.75
N LEU A 26 4.97 3.33 6.98
CA LEU A 26 5.76 3.60 8.19
C LEU A 26 6.95 2.66 8.26
N ALA A 27 6.72 1.35 8.08
CA ALA A 27 7.78 0.35 8.11
C ALA A 27 8.83 0.59 7.03
N ALA A 28 8.39 0.86 5.81
CA ALA A 28 9.23 1.10 4.65
C ALA A 28 10.14 2.32 4.82
N ILE A 29 9.57 3.43 5.32
CA ILE A 29 10.24 4.70 5.47
C ILE A 29 11.17 4.73 6.69
N LEU A 30 10.72 4.19 7.84
CA LEU A 30 11.44 4.30 9.11
C LEU A 30 12.56 3.28 9.25
N PHE A 31 12.37 2.07 8.71
CA PHE A 31 13.34 0.98 8.78
C PHE A 31 14.01 0.75 7.42
N SER A 32 13.31 0.13 6.48
CA SER A 32 13.82 -0.17 5.13
C SER A 32 12.69 -0.56 4.17
N PRO A 33 12.86 -0.40 2.84
CA PRO A 33 11.90 -0.90 1.87
C PRO A 33 11.56 -2.39 2.07
N VAL A 34 12.55 -3.21 2.45
CA VAL A 34 12.37 -4.63 2.76
C VAL A 34 11.47 -4.84 3.99
N ALA A 35 11.60 -4.01 5.03
CA ALA A 35 10.67 -4.04 6.16
C ALA A 35 9.24 -3.69 5.73
N GLY A 36 9.08 -2.76 4.78
CA GLY A 36 7.80 -2.49 4.13
C GLY A 36 7.21 -3.73 3.45
N ILE A 37 7.99 -4.41 2.62
CA ILE A 37 7.57 -5.66 1.95
C ILE A 37 7.16 -6.71 2.97
N ALA A 38 7.94 -6.89 4.04
CA ALA A 38 7.62 -7.84 5.10
C ALA A 38 6.29 -7.49 5.80
N VAL A 39 6.06 -6.21 6.13
CA VAL A 39 4.80 -5.77 6.76
C VAL A 39 3.62 -5.93 5.80
N ALA A 40 3.81 -5.69 4.50
CA ALA A 40 2.79 -6.00 3.50
C ALA A 40 2.47 -7.51 3.46
N GLY A 41 3.46 -8.39 3.59
CA GLY A 41 3.23 -9.83 3.67
C GLY A 41 2.50 -10.23 4.95
N VAL A 42 2.93 -9.69 6.10
CA VAL A 42 2.28 -9.92 7.41
C VAL A 42 0.83 -9.49 7.37
N LYS A 43 0.50 -8.34 6.75
CA LYS A 43 -0.88 -7.88 6.66
C LYS A 43 -1.78 -8.89 5.93
N ILE A 44 -1.27 -9.53 4.86
CA ILE A 44 -2.00 -10.55 4.12
C ILE A 44 -2.13 -11.81 4.98
N ALA A 45 -1.06 -12.26 5.64
CA ALA A 45 -1.10 -13.42 6.53
C ALA A 45 -2.13 -13.24 7.67
N LEU A 46 -2.17 -12.05 8.29
CA LEU A 46 -3.16 -11.72 9.31
C LEU A 46 -4.58 -11.71 8.73
N TYR A 47 -4.76 -11.13 7.54
CA TYR A 47 -6.06 -11.16 6.87
C TYR A 47 -6.52 -12.60 6.63
N THR A 48 -5.65 -13.47 6.10
CA THR A 48 -5.96 -14.90 5.88
C THR A 48 -6.28 -15.63 7.18
N LEU A 49 -5.55 -15.34 8.27
CA LEU A 49 -5.76 -15.98 9.57
C LEU A 49 -7.12 -15.63 10.18
N PHE A 50 -7.55 -14.37 10.11
CA PHE A 50 -8.77 -13.89 10.76
C PHE A 50 -10.02 -13.95 9.88
N MET A 51 -9.87 -13.78 8.56
CA MET A 51 -10.99 -13.70 7.62
C MET A 51 -11.08 -14.93 6.70
N GLY A 52 -10.09 -15.83 6.74
CA GLY A 52 -10.00 -17.00 5.88
C GLY A 52 -9.42 -16.71 4.48
N ALA A 53 -9.22 -17.77 3.71
CA ALA A 53 -8.56 -17.75 2.40
C ALA A 53 -9.52 -17.59 1.19
N GLY A 54 -10.69 -16.96 1.39
CA GLY A 54 -11.79 -17.00 0.42
C GLY A 54 -11.57 -16.24 -0.90
N ASP A 55 -10.59 -15.32 -0.97
CA ASP A 55 -10.28 -14.55 -2.18
C ASP A 55 -8.76 -14.48 -2.44
N PRO A 56 -8.16 -15.56 -2.99
CA PRO A 56 -6.72 -15.64 -3.18
C PRO A 56 -6.18 -14.62 -4.20
N ILE A 57 -6.94 -14.32 -5.26
CA ILE A 57 -6.54 -13.34 -6.28
C ILE A 57 -6.57 -11.93 -5.68
N GLY A 58 -7.56 -11.62 -4.84
CA GLY A 58 -7.67 -10.33 -4.18
C GLY A 58 -6.54 -10.12 -3.17
N MET A 59 -6.13 -11.16 -2.45
CA MET A 59 -4.97 -11.12 -1.56
C MET A 59 -3.68 -10.80 -2.32
N VAL A 60 -3.42 -11.48 -3.44
CA VAL A 60 -2.24 -11.22 -4.28
C VAL A 60 -2.30 -9.81 -4.88
N THR A 61 -3.46 -9.40 -5.37
CA THR A 61 -3.69 -8.06 -5.93
C THR A 61 -3.42 -6.98 -4.88
N ASN A 62 -3.88 -7.18 -3.64
CA ASN A 62 -3.67 -6.26 -2.54
C ASN A 62 -2.19 -6.15 -2.15
N PHE A 63 -1.47 -7.27 -2.11
CA PHE A 63 -0.02 -7.26 -1.88
C PHE A 63 0.73 -6.50 -2.97
N MET A 64 0.42 -6.77 -4.24
CA MET A 64 1.03 -6.07 -5.38
C MET A 64 0.72 -4.57 -5.38
N ALA A 65 -0.50 -4.18 -4.98
CA ALA A 65 -0.86 -2.79 -4.76
C ALA A 65 0.00 -2.12 -3.67
N SER A 66 0.21 -2.80 -2.53
CA SER A 66 1.13 -2.30 -1.50
C SER A 66 2.54 -2.08 -2.05
N LEU A 67 3.09 -3.03 -2.82
CA LEU A 67 4.44 -2.88 -3.36
C LEU A 67 4.55 -1.74 -4.37
N ALA A 68 3.61 -1.67 -5.32
CA ALA A 68 3.57 -0.64 -6.35
C ALA A 68 3.41 0.76 -5.76
N PHE A 69 2.66 0.91 -4.67
CA PHE A 69 2.48 2.19 -4.00
C PHE A 69 3.67 2.55 -3.08
N VAL A 70 4.04 1.64 -2.18
CA VAL A 70 4.91 1.94 -1.03
C VAL A 70 6.38 2.07 -1.44
N LEU A 71 6.87 1.21 -2.33
CA LEU A 71 8.29 1.19 -2.68
C LEU A 71 8.78 2.51 -3.28
N PRO A 72 8.16 3.09 -4.32
CA PRO A 72 8.60 4.37 -4.86
C PRO A 72 8.55 5.51 -3.81
N ILE A 73 7.52 5.54 -2.96
CA ILE A 73 7.41 6.52 -1.86
C ILE A 73 8.60 6.38 -0.92
N ALA A 74 8.89 5.15 -0.48
CA ALA A 74 9.97 4.85 0.45
C ALA A 74 11.34 5.18 -0.15
N TYR A 75 11.59 4.86 -1.42
CA TYR A 75 12.86 5.18 -2.09
C TYR A 75 13.08 6.70 -2.18
N ILE A 76 12.08 7.45 -2.65
CA ILE A 76 12.19 8.91 -2.81
C ILE A 76 12.37 9.58 -1.45
N TYR A 77 11.50 9.26 -0.48
CA TYR A 77 11.60 9.88 0.85
C TYR A 77 12.90 9.50 1.56
N ARG A 78 13.35 8.24 1.50
CA ARG A 78 14.58 7.83 2.19
C ARG A 78 15.83 8.50 1.62
N ARG A 79 15.83 8.85 0.33
CA ARG A 79 16.93 9.57 -0.34
C ARG A 79 17.04 11.02 0.11
N PHE A 80 15.93 11.74 0.21
CA PHE A 80 15.95 13.19 0.45
C PHE A 80 15.50 13.61 1.86
N ARG A 81 14.70 12.81 2.56
CA ARG A 81 14.28 12.98 3.96
C ARG A 81 13.58 14.30 4.29
N THR A 82 12.85 14.86 3.33
CA THR A 82 12.07 16.10 3.52
C THR A 82 10.57 15.86 3.33
N THR A 83 9.74 16.74 3.89
CA THR A 83 8.28 16.71 3.63
C THR A 83 7.97 16.86 2.14
N LYS A 84 8.73 17.68 1.40
CA LYS A 84 8.59 17.81 -0.06
C LYS A 84 8.83 16.47 -0.76
N SER A 85 9.88 15.74 -0.38
CA SER A 85 10.15 14.41 -0.93
C SER A 85 9.10 13.37 -0.57
N LEU A 86 8.43 13.51 0.58
CA LEU A 86 7.31 12.65 0.95
C LEU A 86 6.11 12.88 0.03
N VAL A 87 5.73 14.14 -0.16
CA VAL A 87 4.60 14.52 -1.03
C VAL A 87 4.88 14.13 -2.49
N LEU A 88 6.09 14.39 -2.99
CA LEU A 88 6.52 13.95 -4.32
C LEU A 88 6.49 12.42 -4.42
N GLY A 89 7.01 11.73 -3.41
CA GLY A 89 6.99 10.28 -3.32
C GLY A 89 5.58 9.73 -3.43
N ILE A 90 4.61 10.29 -2.69
CA ILE A 90 3.20 9.91 -2.75
C ILE A 90 2.62 10.10 -4.15
N GLY A 91 2.95 11.20 -4.83
CA GLY A 91 2.55 11.43 -6.22
C GLY A 91 3.07 10.33 -7.15
N VAL A 92 4.38 10.05 -7.09
CA VAL A 92 5.02 8.99 -7.89
C VAL A 92 4.46 7.61 -7.54
N GLY A 93 4.25 7.31 -6.26
CA GLY A 93 3.66 6.06 -5.81
C GLY A 93 2.22 5.89 -6.27
N THR A 94 1.42 6.96 -6.28
CA THR A 94 0.05 6.93 -6.80
C THR A 94 0.03 6.61 -8.30
N VAL A 95 0.90 7.25 -9.08
CA VAL A 95 1.04 6.95 -10.51
C VAL A 95 1.52 5.51 -10.72
N SER A 96 2.53 5.07 -9.96
CA SER A 96 3.06 3.70 -10.03
C SER A 96 2.00 2.65 -9.68
N LEU A 97 1.27 2.84 -8.59
CA LEU A 97 0.12 2.03 -8.20
C LEU A 97 -0.90 1.95 -9.35
N THR A 98 -1.31 3.10 -9.88
CA THR A 98 -2.36 3.17 -10.90
C THR A 98 -1.95 2.45 -12.19
N VAL A 99 -0.75 2.70 -12.70
CA VAL A 99 -0.26 2.09 -13.94
C VAL A 99 -0.05 0.59 -13.75
N ILE A 100 0.69 0.18 -12.71
CA ILE A 100 1.01 -1.23 -12.49
C ILE A 100 -0.28 -2.04 -12.27
N LEU A 101 -1.21 -1.54 -11.45
CA LEU A 101 -2.43 -2.30 -11.18
C LEU A 101 -3.38 -2.31 -12.36
N SER A 102 -3.41 -1.27 -13.20
CA SER A 102 -4.20 -1.31 -14.43
C SER A 102 -3.67 -2.38 -15.39
N VAL A 103 -2.34 -2.43 -15.58
CA VAL A 103 -1.68 -3.43 -16.44
C VAL A 103 -1.89 -4.84 -15.88
N LEU A 104 -1.59 -5.07 -14.59
CA LEU A 104 -1.72 -6.39 -13.98
C LEU A 104 -3.17 -6.85 -13.94
N ASN A 105 -4.14 -5.96 -13.75
CA ASN A 105 -5.55 -6.35 -13.80
C ASN A 105 -5.98 -6.80 -15.19
N TYR A 106 -5.56 -6.09 -16.25
CA TYR A 106 -5.91 -6.48 -17.61
C TYR A 106 -5.31 -7.83 -18.02
N PHE A 107 -4.02 -8.05 -17.72
CA PHE A 107 -3.30 -9.23 -18.21
C PHE A 107 -3.30 -10.43 -17.26
N ILE A 108 -3.50 -10.22 -15.95
CA ILE A 108 -3.30 -11.26 -14.95
C ILE A 108 -4.52 -11.42 -14.05
N PHE A 109 -4.91 -10.38 -13.29
CA PHE A 109 -5.89 -10.56 -12.22
C PHE A 109 -7.32 -10.77 -12.73
N LEU A 110 -7.81 -9.97 -13.70
CA LEU A 110 -9.14 -10.19 -14.27
C LEU A 110 -9.22 -11.53 -15.03
N PRO A 111 -8.26 -11.89 -15.90
CA PRO A 111 -8.26 -13.23 -16.52
C PRO A 111 -8.26 -14.37 -15.49
N ALA A 112 -7.50 -14.24 -14.39
CA ALA A 112 -7.51 -15.23 -13.32
C ALA A 112 -8.87 -15.32 -12.61
N TYR A 113 -9.55 -14.19 -12.37
CA TYR A 113 -10.89 -14.17 -11.78
C TYR A 113 -11.93 -14.80 -12.70
N VAL A 114 -11.88 -14.48 -13.99
CA VAL A 114 -12.73 -15.05 -15.04
C VAL A 114 -12.59 -16.56 -15.05
N TRP A 115 -11.35 -17.05 -15.04
CA TRP A 115 -11.04 -18.48 -15.00
C TRP A 115 -11.52 -19.15 -13.71
N LEU A 116 -11.29 -18.53 -12.55
CA LEU A 116 -11.65 -19.09 -11.24
C LEU A 116 -13.17 -19.22 -11.05
N VAL A 117 -13.93 -18.24 -11.53
CA VAL A 117 -15.39 -18.17 -11.35
C VAL A 117 -16.14 -18.82 -12.53
N GLY A 118 -15.45 -19.14 -13.63
CA GLY A 118 -16.07 -19.70 -14.83
C GLY A 118 -16.96 -18.70 -15.57
N MET A 119 -16.67 -17.40 -15.46
CA MET A 119 -17.37 -16.37 -16.23
C MET A 119 -16.82 -16.28 -17.65
N ASP A 120 -17.61 -15.75 -18.57
CA ASP A 120 -17.15 -15.41 -19.92
C ASP A 120 -17.12 -13.88 -20.05
N LEU A 121 -15.91 -13.31 -20.07
CA LEU A 121 -15.68 -11.87 -20.20
C LEU A 121 -14.79 -11.61 -21.40
N SER A 122 -15.31 -10.86 -22.38
CA SER A 122 -14.54 -10.44 -23.53
C SER A 122 -13.40 -9.50 -23.14
N SER A 123 -12.33 -9.48 -23.95
CA SER A 123 -11.21 -8.56 -23.76
C SER A 123 -11.63 -7.08 -23.76
N GLY A 124 -12.64 -6.73 -24.56
CA GLY A 124 -13.21 -5.38 -24.59
C GLY A 124 -13.86 -4.99 -23.26
N MET A 125 -14.62 -5.90 -22.65
CA MET A 125 -15.24 -5.66 -21.33
C MET A 125 -14.19 -5.57 -20.23
N MET A 126 -13.16 -6.43 -20.25
CA MET A 126 -12.05 -6.34 -19.30
C MET A 126 -11.32 -5.00 -19.40
N LEU A 127 -11.10 -4.51 -20.63
CA LEU A 127 -10.49 -3.21 -20.86
C LEU A 127 -11.37 -2.07 -20.30
N THR A 128 -12.69 -2.12 -20.54
CA THR A 128 -13.63 -1.15 -19.96
C THR A 128 -13.62 -1.18 -18.43
N MET A 129 -13.56 -2.36 -17.80
CA MET A 129 -13.45 -2.47 -16.34
C MET A 129 -12.14 -1.87 -15.82
N VAL A 130 -11.04 -2.11 -16.53
CA VAL A 130 -9.73 -1.56 -16.15
C VAL A 130 -9.72 -0.03 -16.25
N LEU A 131 -10.09 0.52 -17.41
CA LEU A 131 -10.02 1.96 -17.66
C LEU A 131 -11.11 2.73 -16.91
N GLY A 132 -12.33 2.18 -16.85
CA GLY A 132 -13.49 2.83 -16.24
C GLY A 132 -13.55 2.67 -14.73
N GLY A 133 -12.94 1.61 -14.16
CA GLY A 133 -13.03 1.31 -12.73
C GLY A 133 -11.70 1.20 -12.01
N ILE A 134 -10.84 0.28 -12.45
CA ILE A 134 -9.61 -0.06 -11.71
C ILE A 134 -8.62 1.10 -11.71
N LEU A 135 -8.44 1.74 -12.85
CA LEU A 135 -7.58 2.90 -13.02
C LEU A 135 -8.02 4.08 -12.14
N PRO A 136 -9.26 4.61 -12.24
CA PRO A 136 -9.69 5.73 -11.40
C PRO A 136 -9.73 5.36 -9.91
N PHE A 137 -10.11 4.13 -9.57
CA PHE A 137 -10.09 3.65 -8.19
C PHE A 137 -8.68 3.71 -7.58
N ASN A 138 -7.66 3.20 -8.29
CA ASN A 138 -6.29 3.19 -7.77
C ASN A 138 -5.70 4.60 -7.65
N LEU A 139 -6.08 5.51 -8.56
CA LEU A 139 -5.72 6.92 -8.48
C LEU A 139 -6.29 7.56 -7.21
N ILE A 140 -7.59 7.39 -6.96
CA ILE A 140 -8.26 7.88 -5.74
C ILE A 140 -7.65 7.25 -4.50
N LYS A 141 -7.40 5.94 -4.52
CA LYS A 141 -6.79 5.21 -3.40
C LYS A 141 -5.44 5.81 -3.02
N GLY A 142 -4.55 6.05 -3.97
CA GLY A 142 -3.24 6.63 -3.69
C GLY A 142 -3.33 8.03 -3.09
N ILE A 143 -4.24 8.88 -3.60
CA ILE A 143 -4.48 10.23 -3.08
C ILE A 143 -5.01 10.18 -1.63
N VAL A 144 -6.05 9.38 -1.37
CA VAL A 144 -6.69 9.30 -0.05
C VAL A 144 -5.73 8.73 0.99
N VAL A 145 -5.04 7.63 0.68
CA VAL A 145 -4.05 7.03 1.58
C VAL A 145 -2.90 8.00 1.82
N GLY A 146 -2.41 8.68 0.78
CA GLY A 146 -1.37 9.69 0.90
C GLY A 146 -1.77 10.87 1.79
N ALA A 147 -2.99 11.40 1.60
CA ALA A 147 -3.53 12.51 2.37
C ALA A 147 -3.64 12.19 3.87
N VAL A 148 -4.01 10.95 4.22
CA VAL A 148 -4.02 10.48 5.62
C VAL A 148 -2.61 10.20 6.12
N PHE A 149 -1.73 9.66 5.29
CA PHE A 149 -0.38 9.26 5.70
C PHE A 149 0.50 10.45 6.09
N VAL A 150 0.47 11.56 5.34
CA VAL A 150 1.31 12.74 5.60
C VAL A 150 1.19 13.26 7.04
N PRO A 151 0.00 13.60 7.58
CA PRO A 151 -0.13 14.09 8.95
C PRO A 151 0.26 13.03 10.00
N VAL A 152 -0.07 11.75 9.76
CA VAL A 152 0.34 10.64 10.64
C VAL A 152 1.87 10.57 10.73
N PHE A 153 2.54 10.60 9.59
CA PHE A 153 3.99 10.54 9.51
C PHE A 153 4.65 11.74 10.19
N LEU A 154 4.19 12.95 9.91
CA LEU A 154 4.75 14.18 10.49
C LEU A 154 4.56 14.26 12.01
N LYS A 155 3.49 13.67 12.56
CA LYS A 155 3.27 13.59 14.00
C LYS A 155 4.15 12.52 14.65
N LEU A 156 4.36 11.37 14.02
CA LEU A 156 5.17 10.26 14.58
C LEU A 156 6.68 10.48 14.45
N TYR A 157 7.14 11.12 13.38
CA TYR A 157 8.57 11.27 13.08
C TYR A 157 9.39 11.98 14.21
N PRO A 158 8.92 13.08 14.82
CA PRO A 158 9.62 13.73 15.92
C PRO A 158 9.76 12.84 17.17
N LEU A 159 8.73 12.04 17.49
CA LEU A 159 8.74 11.15 18.65
C LEU A 159 9.81 10.06 18.49
N LEU A 160 9.93 9.51 17.28
CA LEU A 160 10.93 8.49 16.95
C LEU A 160 12.36 9.04 16.98
N LYS A 161 12.56 10.29 16.55
CA LYS A 161 13.88 10.96 16.65
C LYS A 161 14.27 11.20 18.11
N LYS A 162 13.32 11.62 18.96
CA LYS A 162 13.54 11.85 20.40
C LYS A 162 13.96 10.57 21.13
N GLN A 163 13.34 9.42 20.82
CA GLN A 163 13.69 8.14 21.44
C GLN A 163 15.07 7.62 21.01
N ARG A 164 15.48 7.80 19.74
CA ARG A 164 16.84 7.44 19.30
C ARG A 164 17.91 8.25 20.04
N VAL A 165 17.70 9.55 20.24
CA VAL A 165 18.62 10.42 21.00
C VAL A 165 18.66 10.03 22.48
N GLY A 166 17.51 9.77 23.12
CA GLY A 166 17.44 9.33 24.51
C GLY A 166 18.09 7.96 24.78
N ALA A 167 17.99 7.02 23.84
CA ALA A 167 18.66 5.72 23.92
C ALA A 167 20.19 5.82 23.79
N THR A 168 20.68 6.79 23.02
CA THR A 168 22.13 6.99 22.82
C THR A 168 22.80 7.61 24.05
N LEU A 169 22.07 8.45 24.79
CA LEU A 169 22.55 9.10 26.02
C LEU A 169 22.49 8.20 27.27
N LYS A 170 21.84 7.03 27.18
CA LYS A 170 21.69 6.08 28.29
C LYS A 170 22.75 4.97 28.27
N LYS A 171 23.89 5.16 27.59
CA LYS A 171 25.04 4.26 27.75
C LYS A 171 25.54 4.35 29.20
N PRO A 172 25.85 3.22 29.86
CA PRO A 172 26.13 3.22 31.29
C PRO A 172 27.41 4.01 31.56
N THR A 173 27.37 4.93 32.52
CA THR A 173 28.55 5.28 33.30
C THR A 173 29.07 4.00 33.91
N VAL A 174 30.21 3.52 33.40
CA VAL A 174 30.97 2.45 34.02
C VAL A 174 31.33 2.95 35.41
N HIS A 175 30.72 2.36 36.44
CA HIS A 175 31.25 2.47 37.79
C HIS A 175 32.50 1.61 37.81
N GLU A 176 33.66 2.24 37.59
CA GLU A 176 34.95 1.69 38.02
C GLU A 176 34.92 1.63 39.55
N GLN A 177 34.92 0.40 40.07
CA GLN A 177 35.35 0.06 41.43
C GLN A 177 36.15 -1.24 41.35
#